data_AF-A0A1X7SSA9-F1
#
_entry.id   AF-A0A1X7SSA9-F1
#
_cell.length_a   1.000
_cell.length_b   1.000
_cell.length_c   1.000
_cell.angle_alpha   90.00
_cell.angle_beta   90.00
_cell.angle_gamma   90.00
#
_symmetry.space_group_name_H-M   'P 1'
#
loop_
_entity.id
_entity.type
_entity.pdbx_description
1 polymer ?
#
loop_
_entity_poly.entity_id
_entity_poly.type
_entity_poly.pdbx_seq_one_letter_code
_entity_poly.pdbx_strand_id
1 'polypeptide(L)'
;MEATIHVPPNVQPRFYKARPLPYAMKEKVEQELDRLQKAGVLTPVEFSDWAAPIVPVVKSDGSLRICGDYSVTVNAVSKLDNYPLPRVEDLFTAMSGGTLFTKLDLTHAYQQLRLSPESKKYTT
;
A
#
# COMPACT_ATOMS: atom_id res chain seq x y z
N MET A 1 -7.19 2.87 -15.26
CA MET A 1 -7.61 1.80 -14.35
C MET A 1 -7.33 2.27 -12.94
N GLU A 2 -8.34 2.22 -12.06
CA GLU A 2 -8.24 2.68 -10.68
C GLU A 2 -8.65 1.53 -9.73
N ALA A 3 -7.98 1.41 -8.59
CA ALA A 3 -8.33 0.49 -7.53
C ALA A 3 -9.40 1.09 -6.62
N THR A 4 -10.41 0.29 -6.29
CA THR A 4 -11.52 0.68 -5.40
C THR A 4 -11.47 -0.15 -4.12
N ILE A 5 -11.66 0.49 -2.98
CA ILE A 5 -11.76 -0.18 -1.68
C ILE A 5 -13.22 -0.19 -1.24
N HIS A 6 -13.78 -1.39 -1.07
CA HIS A 6 -15.17 -1.57 -0.70
C HIS A 6 -15.33 -1.67 0.82
N VAL A 7 -15.79 -0.58 1.46
CA VAL A 7 -16.14 -0.56 2.88
C VAL A 7 -17.68 -0.54 3.01
N PRO A 8 -18.31 -1.39 3.85
CA PRO A 8 -19.75 -1.35 4.10
C PRO A 8 -20.22 0.02 4.64
N PRO A 9 -21.44 0.47 4.30
CA PRO A 9 -21.90 1.83 4.58
C PRO A 9 -22.05 2.19 6.06
N ASN A 10 -22.16 1.20 6.96
CA ASN A 10 -22.42 1.39 8.39
C ASN A 10 -21.18 1.17 9.27
N VAL A 11 -19.99 1.34 8.70
CA VAL A 11 -18.73 1.17 9.43
C VAL A 11 -18.28 2.50 10.01
N GLN A 12 -18.01 2.53 11.30
CA GLN A 12 -17.39 3.67 11.97
C GLN A 12 -15.93 3.83 11.53
N PRO A 13 -15.51 5.03 11.09
CA PRO A 13 -14.12 5.30 10.76
C PRO A 13 -13.17 5.00 11.91
N ARG A 14 -11.96 4.52 11.56
CA ARG A 14 -10.92 4.20 12.54
C ARG A 14 -9.74 5.14 12.35
N PHE A 15 -9.53 5.99 13.36
CA PHE A 15 -8.45 6.97 13.40
C PHE A 15 -7.45 6.59 14.49
N TYR A 16 -6.21 6.31 14.09
CA TYR A 16 -5.11 6.05 15.01
C TYR A 16 -4.01 7.09 14.84
N LYS A 17 -3.49 7.59 15.97
CA LYS A 17 -2.36 8.53 15.97
C LYS A 17 -1.08 7.84 15.47
N ALA A 18 -0.20 8.63 14.88
CA ALA A 18 1.15 8.18 14.51
C ALA A 18 1.88 7.58 15.72
N ARG A 19 2.62 6.49 15.49
CA ARG A 19 3.42 5.84 16.52
C ARG A 19 4.67 6.69 16.81
N PRO A 20 5.14 6.73 18.07
CA PRO A 20 6.41 7.37 18.39
C PRO A 20 7.56 6.77 17.57
N LEU A 21 8.39 7.64 17.01
CA LEU A 21 9.56 7.24 16.23
C LEU A 21 10.84 7.48 17.04
N PRO A 22 11.83 6.56 16.99
CA PRO A 22 13.17 6.84 17.49
C PRO A 22 13.75 8.10 16.84
N TYR A 23 14.44 8.94 17.61
CA TYR A 23 15.00 10.20 17.10
C TYR A 23 15.88 10.01 15.87
N ALA A 24 16.70 8.95 15.85
CA ALA A 24 17.57 8.61 14.71
C ALA A 24 16.82 8.28 13.40
N MET A 25 15.51 7.98 13.47
CA MET A 25 14.69 7.65 12.30
C MET A 25 13.88 8.83 11.77
N LYS A 26 13.69 9.90 12.55
CA LYS A 26 12.78 11.00 12.18
C LYS A 26 13.14 11.65 10.85
N GLU A 27 14.40 12.03 10.71
CA GLU A 27 14.89 12.69 9.48
C GLU A 27 14.71 11.81 8.25
N LYS A 28 15.04 10.51 8.34
CA LYS A 28 14.85 9.57 7.22
C LYS A 28 13.39 9.37 6.85
N VAL A 29 12.50 9.37 7.85
CA VAL A 29 11.04 9.27 7.63
C VAL A 29 10.53 10.52 6.92
N GLU A 30 10.92 11.70 7.38
CA GLU A 30 10.54 12.98 6.76
C GLU A 30 11.03 13.06 5.31
N GLN A 31 12.28 12.70 5.04
CA GLN A 31 12.83 12.67 3.68
C GLN A 31 12.06 11.72 2.75
N GLU A 32 11.64 10.55 3.24
CA GLU A 32 10.89 9.59 2.44
C GLU A 32 9.43 10.04 2.21
N LEU A 33 8.80 10.71 3.19
CA LEU A 33 7.48 11.33 3.02
C LEU A 33 7.54 12.42 1.94
N ASP A 34 8.53 13.30 2.00
CA ASP A 34 8.75 14.36 1.00
C ASP A 34 8.96 13.78 -0.39
N ARG A 35 9.76 12.71 -0.51
CA ARG A 35 9.98 12.02 -1.78
C ARG A 35 8.68 11.45 -2.34
N LEU A 36 7.88 10.79 -1.51
CA LEU A 36 6.59 10.20 -1.91
C LEU A 36 5.56 11.27 -2.31
N GLN A 37 5.55 12.41 -1.62
CA GLN A 37 4.70 13.55 -1.98
C GLN A 37 5.14 14.17 -3.32
N LYS A 38 6.44 14.41 -3.52
CA LYS A 38 6.99 14.92 -4.79
C LYS A 38 6.73 13.97 -5.96
N ALA A 39 6.76 12.66 -5.70
CA ALA A 39 6.43 11.64 -6.69
C ALA A 39 4.92 11.53 -6.99
N GLY A 40 4.07 12.27 -6.27
CA GLY A 40 2.62 12.20 -6.42
C GLY A 40 1.98 10.92 -5.87
N VAL A 41 2.71 10.15 -5.06
CA VAL A 41 2.20 8.93 -4.41
C VAL A 41 1.34 9.29 -3.20
N LEU A 42 1.74 10.34 -2.47
CA LEU A 42 1.02 10.87 -1.31
C LEU A 42 0.58 12.31 -1.57
N THR A 43 -0.45 12.74 -0.86
CA THR A 43 -0.92 14.13 -0.85
C THR A 43 -1.31 14.48 0.58
N PRO A 44 -0.89 15.64 1.11
CA PRO A 44 -1.28 16.06 2.44
C PRO A 44 -2.79 16.30 2.51
N VAL A 45 -3.38 15.96 3.65
CA VAL A 45 -4.79 16.20 3.96
C VAL A 45 -4.89 16.97 5.28
N GLU A 46 -5.78 17.95 5.36
CA GLU A 46 -6.00 18.73 6.59
C GLU A 46 -6.90 17.97 7.58
N PHE A 47 -7.89 17.25 7.06
CA PHE A 47 -8.87 16.51 7.84
C PHE A 47 -9.02 15.11 7.28
N SER A 48 -9.10 14.12 8.17
CA SER A 48 -9.47 12.76 7.79
C SER A 48 -10.23 12.04 8.92
N ASP A 49 -11.23 11.27 8.53
CA ASP A 49 -11.97 10.38 9.43
C ASP A 49 -11.21 9.07 9.68
N TRP A 50 -10.31 8.68 8.77
CA TRP A 50 -9.47 7.50 8.89
C TRP A 50 -8.02 7.92 9.13
N ALA A 51 -7.27 7.16 9.92
CA ALA A 51 -5.82 7.36 10.02
C ALA A 51 -5.15 6.04 10.38
N ALA A 52 -4.32 5.53 9.47
CA ALA A 52 -3.45 4.40 9.69
C ALA A 52 -2.08 4.90 10.15
N PRO A 53 -1.52 4.36 11.25
CA PRO A 53 -0.19 4.74 11.66
C PRO A 53 0.84 4.21 10.66
N ILE A 54 1.89 4.98 10.40
CA ILE A 54 2.99 4.52 9.55
C ILE A 54 3.89 3.52 10.28
N VAL A 55 4.44 2.60 9.50
CA VAL A 55 5.43 1.58 9.87
C VAL A 55 6.65 1.78 8.97
N PRO A 56 7.67 2.48 9.46
CA PRO A 56 8.92 2.64 8.74
C PRO A 56 9.76 1.37 8.84
N VAL A 57 10.21 0.86 7.69
CA VAL A 57 11.04 -0.34 7.58
C VAL A 57 12.35 0.02 6.90
N VAL A 58 13.46 -0.27 7.57
CA VAL A 58 14.81 -0.12 6.99
C VAL A 58 15.10 -1.36 6.14
N LYS A 59 15.39 -1.15 4.86
CA LYS A 59 15.81 -2.24 3.95
C LYS A 59 17.28 -2.59 4.18
N SER A 60 17.69 -3.75 3.65
CA SER A 60 19.09 -4.21 3.71
C SER A 60 20.08 -3.25 3.02
N ASP A 61 19.62 -2.46 2.05
CA ASP A 61 20.41 -1.44 1.37
C ASP A 61 20.52 -0.12 2.16
N GLY A 62 19.93 -0.05 3.36
CA GLY A 62 19.92 1.14 4.23
C GLY A 62 18.86 2.18 3.87
N SER A 63 18.12 2.00 2.76
CA SER A 63 16.98 2.84 2.40
C SER A 63 15.78 2.59 3.32
N LEU A 64 14.91 3.59 3.42
CA LEU A 64 13.70 3.51 4.22
C LEU A 64 12.48 3.26 3.35
N ARG A 65 11.60 2.34 3.76
CA ARG A 65 10.27 2.14 3.18
C ARG A 65 9.21 2.51 4.19
N ILE A 66 8.30 3.40 3.83
CA ILE A 66 7.13 3.74 4.63
C ILE A 66 5.96 2.83 4.21
N CYS A 67 5.32 2.20 5.19
CA CYS A 67 4.10 1.40 5.00
C CYS A 67 3.01 1.91 5.94
N GLY A 68 1.75 1.96 5.50
CA GLY A 68 0.62 2.20 6.41
C GLY A 68 0.21 0.89 7.09
N ASP A 69 -0.04 0.92 8.41
CA ASP A 69 -0.63 -0.22 9.11
C ASP A 69 -2.15 -0.26 8.91
N TYR A 70 -2.56 -0.75 7.74
CA TYR A 70 -3.97 -0.86 7.40
C TYR A 70 -4.69 -2.01 8.10
N SER A 71 -3.97 -2.86 8.84
CA SER A 71 -4.55 -4.00 9.57
C SER A 71 -5.50 -3.55 10.67
N VAL A 72 -5.22 -2.41 11.31
CA VAL A 72 -6.03 -1.85 12.39
C VAL A 72 -7.16 -0.96 11.87
N THR A 73 -7.07 -0.47 10.63
CA THR A 73 -8.04 0.43 10.00
C THR A 73 -8.91 -0.28 8.96
N VAL A 74 -8.62 -0.07 7.68
CA VAL A 74 -9.50 -0.40 6.55
C VAL A 74 -9.55 -1.90 6.28
N ASN A 75 -8.45 -2.64 6.49
CA ASN A 75 -8.43 -4.08 6.22
C ASN A 75 -9.33 -4.88 7.19
N ALA A 76 -9.65 -4.32 8.35
CA ALA A 76 -10.54 -4.97 9.32
C ALA A 76 -12.01 -4.92 8.90
N VAL A 77 -12.36 -4.11 7.90
CA VAL A 77 -13.75 -3.80 7.55
C VAL A 77 -14.02 -3.88 6.05
N SER A 78 -12.99 -3.80 5.21
CA SER A 78 -13.13 -3.89 3.77
C SER A 78 -13.58 -5.28 3.35
N LYS A 79 -14.41 -5.33 2.30
CA LYS A 79 -14.75 -6.60 1.66
C LYS A 79 -13.55 -7.10 0.88
N LEU A 80 -13.24 -8.38 1.07
CA LEU A 80 -12.23 -9.06 0.27
C LEU A 80 -12.78 -9.27 -1.14
N ASP A 81 -12.07 -8.76 -2.14
CA ASP A 81 -12.31 -9.12 -3.54
C ASP A 81 -11.63 -10.45 -3.83
N ASN A 82 -12.43 -11.51 -3.96
CA ASN A 82 -11.94 -12.86 -4.22
C ASN A 82 -11.65 -13.01 -5.71
N TYR A 83 -10.49 -12.50 -6.13
CA TYR A 83 -9.98 -12.76 -7.46
C TYR A 83 -9.37 -14.17 -7.55
N PRO A 84 -9.85 -15.04 -8.45
CA PRO A 84 -9.31 -16.39 -8.57
C PRO A 84 -7.90 -16.33 -9.18
N LEU A 85 -6.89 -16.67 -8.38
CA LEU A 85 -5.53 -16.86 -8.88
C LEU A 85 -5.40 -18.28 -9.44
N PRO A 86 -4.73 -18.45 -10.61
CA PRO A 86 -4.48 -19.78 -11.16
C PRO A 86 -3.61 -20.61 -10.23
N ARG A 87 -3.74 -21.94 -10.28
CA ARG A 87 -2.86 -22.81 -9.51
C ARG A 87 -1.47 -22.81 -10.13
N VAL A 88 -0.49 -23.18 -9.32
CA VAL A 88 0.91 -23.23 -9.76
C VAL A 88 1.08 -24.26 -10.88
N GLU A 89 0.35 -25.38 -10.83
CA GLU A 89 0.35 -26.41 -11.88
C GLU A 89 -0.23 -25.90 -13.20
N ASP A 90 -1.28 -25.07 -13.15
CA ASP A 90 -1.89 -24.46 -14.33
C ASP A 90 -0.89 -23.52 -15.01
N LEU A 91 -0.17 -22.73 -14.21
CA LEU A 91 0.89 -21.84 -14.70
C LEU A 91 2.03 -22.62 -15.36
N PHE A 92 2.51 -23.71 -14.75
CA PHE A 92 3.57 -24.54 -15.35
C PHE A 92 3.12 -25.23 -16.63
N THR A 93 1.88 -25.71 -16.66
CA THR A 93 1.30 -26.33 -17.87
C THR A 93 1.21 -25.31 -18.99
N ALA A 94 0.78 -24.08 -18.70
CA ALA A 94 0.70 -22.99 -19.68
C ALA A 94 2.08 -22.56 -20.22
N MET A 95 3.15 -22.74 -19.43
CA MET A 95 4.53 -22.45 -19.82
C MET A 95 5.24 -23.64 -20.50
N SER A 96 4.60 -24.80 -20.58
CA SER A 96 5.18 -26.02 -21.16
C SER A 96 5.53 -25.84 -22.63
N GLY A 97 6.67 -26.38 -23.05
CA GLY A 97 7.21 -26.22 -24.41
C GLY A 97 7.92 -24.88 -24.65
N GLY A 98 7.93 -23.97 -23.67
CA GLY A 98 8.76 -22.77 -23.72
C GLY A 98 10.25 -23.11 -23.69
N THR A 99 11.02 -22.50 -24.60
CA THR A 99 12.48 -22.71 -24.70
C THR A 99 13.29 -21.57 -24.08
N LEU A 100 12.67 -20.41 -23.87
CA LEU A 100 13.26 -19.22 -23.27
C LEU A 100 12.21 -18.53 -22.38
N PHE A 101 12.63 -18.11 -21.19
CA PHE A 101 11.78 -17.43 -20.22
C PHE A 101 12.42 -16.12 -19.79
N THR A 102 11.57 -15.10 -19.64
CA THR A 102 11.97 -13.79 -19.11
C THR A 102 11.11 -13.48 -17.89
N LYS A 103 11.75 -13.00 -16.82
CA LYS A 103 11.07 -12.50 -15.63
C LYS A 103 11.16 -10.98 -15.61
N LEU A 104 10.01 -10.33 -15.48
CA LEU A 104 9.91 -8.88 -15.31
C LEU A 104 9.50 -8.59 -13.87
N ASP A 105 10.19 -7.66 -13.22
CA ASP A 105 9.83 -7.14 -11.91
C ASP A 105 9.38 -5.68 -12.03
N LEU A 106 8.21 -5.37 -11.49
CA LEU A 106 7.65 -4.02 -11.55
C LEU A 106 8.01 -3.26 -10.28
N THR A 107 9.00 -2.37 -10.39
CA THR A 107 9.44 -1.55 -9.26
C THR A 107 8.29 -0.71 -8.71
N HIS A 108 8.04 -0.81 -7.41
CA HIS A 108 6.93 -0.12 -6.74
C HIS A 108 5.56 -0.36 -7.39
N ALA A 109 5.30 -1.57 -7.92
CA ALA A 109 4.09 -1.91 -8.69
C ALA A 109 2.78 -1.33 -8.11
N TYR A 110 2.56 -1.44 -6.79
CA TYR A 110 1.35 -0.91 -6.14
C TYR A 110 1.20 0.61 -6.23
N GLN A 111 2.30 1.37 -6.27
CA GLN A 111 2.28 2.83 -6.41
C GLN A 111 1.95 3.28 -7.84
N GLN A 112 2.01 2.36 -8.81
CA GLN A 112 1.65 2.64 -10.20
C GLN A 112 0.13 2.61 -10.42
N LEU A 113 -0.62 1.96 -9.53
CA LEU A 113 -2.07 1.88 -9.59
C LEU A 113 -2.71 3.00 -8.76
N ARG A 114 -3.55 3.81 -9.41
CA ARG A 114 -4.24 4.91 -8.73
C ARG A 114 -5.42 4.37 -7.94
N LEU A 115 -5.65 4.92 -6.76
CA LEU A 115 -6.91 4.72 -6.02
C LEU A 115 -8.00 5.62 -6.59
N SER A 116 -9.24 5.11 -6.62
CA SER A 116 -10.41 5.93 -6.93
C SER A 116 -10.52 7.09 -5.92
N PRO A 117 -11.05 8.26 -6.32
CA PRO A 117 -11.20 9.40 -5.42
C PRO A 117 -11.91 9.06 -4.10
N GLU A 118 -12.91 8.20 -4.15
CA GLU A 118 -13.72 7.76 -3.00
C GLU A 118 -12.95 6.83 -2.07
N SER A 119 -11.94 6.13 -2.58
CA SER A 119 -11.14 5.15 -1.82
C SER A 119 -9.96 5.81 -1.09
N LYS A 120 -9.47 6.96 -1.57
CA LYS A 120 -8.31 7.67 -0.99
C LYS A 120 -8.49 8.02 0.49
N LYS A 121 -9.72 8.31 0.91
CA LYS A 121 -10.05 8.65 2.30
C LYS A 121 -9.80 7.50 3.29
N TYR A 122 -9.67 6.26 2.82
CA TYR A 122 -9.41 5.10 3.68
C TYR A 122 -7.92 4.83 3.91
N THR A 123 -7.04 5.53 3.18
CA THR A 123 -5.59 5.30 3.15
C THR A 123 -4.80 6.49 3.70
N THR A 124 -5.43 7.28 4.56
CA THR A 124 -4.81 8.40 5.28
C THR A 124 -4.18 7.95 6.59
#